data_AF-A0A1L6J6M5-F1
#
_entry.id   AF-A0A1L6J6M5-F1
#
_cell.length_a   1.000
_cell.length_b   1.000
_cell.length_c   1.000
_cell.angle_alpha   90.00
_cell.angle_beta   90.00
_cell.angle_gamma   90.00
#
_symmetry.space_group_name_H-M   'P 1'
#
loop_
_entity.id
_entity.type
_entity.pdbx_description
1 polymer ?
#
loop_
_entity_poly.entity_id
_entity_poly.type
_entity_poly.pdbx_seq_one_letter_code
_entity_poly.pdbx_strand_id
1 'polypeptide(L)'
;MNEAGPPVIASAYKGACPRCGAPSLFAGWVKFAPRCPGYGLDFAAFNVGDGPAAFLTLIVGTIIVVLSIWLELAVGPPVWVHLLLWIPLTILLVIVSLRWAKGALLALEYRNSAREGRIKEPHP
;
A
#
# COMPACT_ATOMS: atom_id res chain seq x y z
N MET A 1 -28.36 -10.03 4.08
CA MET A 1 -27.69 -9.80 2.77
C MET A 1 -27.66 -8.31 2.44
N ASN A 2 -26.89 -7.51 3.19
CA ASN A 2 -26.56 -6.11 2.86
C ASN A 2 -25.11 -5.83 3.36
N GLU A 3 -24.21 -6.77 3.06
CA GLU A 3 -22.82 -6.83 3.56
C GLU A 3 -21.85 -6.09 2.62
N ALA A 4 -22.26 -4.97 2.03
CA ALA A 4 -21.34 -4.17 1.23
C ALA A 4 -20.44 -3.37 2.18
N GLY A 5 -19.37 -4.00 2.66
CA GLY A 5 -18.28 -3.28 3.30
C GLY A 5 -17.81 -2.11 2.42
N PRO A 6 -17.18 -1.07 2.99
CA PRO A 6 -16.68 0.08 2.24
C PRO A 6 -15.90 -0.36 0.99
N PRO A 7 -16.00 0.41 -0.12
CA PRO A 7 -15.31 0.05 -1.35
C PRO A 7 -13.80 -0.08 -1.09
N VAL A 8 -13.17 -1.07 -1.73
CA VAL A 8 -11.71 -1.33 -1.59
C VAL A 8 -10.88 -0.07 -1.81
N ILE A 9 -11.33 0.80 -2.72
CA ILE A 9 -10.70 2.09 -3.01
C ILE A 9 -10.71 3.02 -1.79
N ALA A 10 -11.75 3.01 -0.97
CA ALA A 10 -11.78 3.78 0.28
C ALA A 10 -10.76 3.25 1.29
N SER A 11 -10.61 1.92 1.40
CA SER A 11 -9.56 1.32 2.24
C SER A 11 -8.16 1.63 1.74
N ALA A 12 -7.96 1.65 0.42
CA ALA A 12 -6.71 2.00 -0.23
C ALA A 12 -6.33 3.47 0.00
N TYR A 13 -7.19 4.41 -0.38
CA TYR A 13 -6.87 5.83 -0.36
C TYR A 13 -6.94 6.44 1.05
N LYS A 14 -8.00 6.13 1.81
CA LYS A 14 -8.25 6.72 3.13
C LYS A 14 -7.59 5.93 4.27
N GLY A 15 -7.00 4.77 4.00
CA GLY A 15 -6.57 3.86 5.06
C GLY A 15 -7.75 3.42 5.92
N ALA A 16 -8.89 3.16 5.28
CA ALA A 16 -10.11 2.78 5.97
C ALA A 16 -10.14 1.30 6.35
N CYS A 17 -10.73 0.99 7.49
CA CYS A 17 -11.02 -0.38 7.91
C CYS A 17 -12.03 -1.01 6.93
N PRO A 18 -11.76 -2.21 6.38
CA PRO A 18 -12.63 -2.84 5.39
C PRO A 18 -13.97 -3.31 5.94
N ARG A 19 -14.12 -3.36 7.27
CA ARG A 19 -15.40 -3.70 7.93
C ARG A 19 -16.26 -2.49 8.24
N CYS A 20 -15.65 -1.39 8.70
CA CYS A 20 -16.41 -0.25 9.24
C CYS A 20 -16.21 1.08 8.52
N GLY A 21 -15.23 1.18 7.62
CA GLY A 21 -14.98 2.40 6.84
C GLY A 21 -14.25 3.52 7.59
N ALA A 22 -13.98 3.38 8.89
CA ALA A 22 -13.21 4.37 9.65
C ALA A 22 -11.73 4.38 9.21
N PRO A 23 -11.07 5.56 9.10
CA PRO A 23 -9.67 5.72 8.66
C PRO A 23 -8.67 5.27 9.74
N SER A 24 -8.74 4.00 10.14
CA SER A 24 -8.00 3.44 11.28
C SER A 24 -7.06 2.30 10.90
N LEU A 25 -6.84 2.04 9.61
CA LEU A 25 -6.12 0.86 9.14
C LEU A 25 -4.62 0.89 9.48
N PHE A 26 -4.04 2.09 9.57
CA PHE A 26 -2.61 2.26 9.76
C PHE A 26 -2.32 3.07 11.01
N ALA A 27 -1.33 2.62 11.79
CA ALA A 27 -0.83 3.32 12.98
C ALA A 27 0.37 4.24 12.69
N GLY A 28 0.85 4.26 11.45
CA GLY A 28 1.92 5.15 11.00
C GLY A 28 1.89 5.33 9.49
N TRP A 29 3.04 5.65 8.90
CA TRP A 29 3.18 5.91 7.46
C TRP A 29 2.80 4.70 6.59
N VAL A 30 3.36 3.52 6.89
CA VAL A 30 3.13 2.29 6.10
C VAL A 30 2.77 1.10 7.01
N LYS A 31 2.87 1.26 8.33
CA LYS A 31 2.62 0.20 9.31
C LYS A 31 1.13 0.10 9.64
N PHE A 32 0.57 -1.10 9.55
CA PHE A 32 -0.79 -1.39 9.98
C PHE A 32 -0.96 -1.16 11.48
N ALA A 33 -2.14 -0.69 11.88
CA ALA A 33 -2.55 -0.73 13.28
C ALA A 33 -2.74 -2.19 13.72
N PRO A 34 -2.59 -2.54 15.00
CA PRO A 34 -2.84 -3.91 15.44
C PRO A 34 -4.32 -4.27 15.32
N ARG A 35 -5.22 -3.35 15.68
CA ARG A 35 -6.67 -3.59 15.70
C ARG A 35 -7.46 -2.34 15.30
N CYS A 36 -8.65 -2.56 14.75
CA CYS A 36 -9.63 -1.49 14.55
C CYS A 36 -10.21 -1.03 15.90
N PRO A 37 -10.16 0.27 16.24
CA PRO A 37 -10.70 0.79 17.51
C PRO A 37 -12.24 0.73 17.59
N GLY A 38 -12.95 0.71 16.46
CA GLY A 38 -14.42 0.64 16.45
C GLY A 38 -14.98 -0.79 16.60
N TYR A 39 -14.49 -1.72 15.77
CA TYR A 39 -15.05 -3.08 15.65
C TYR A 39 -14.11 -4.19 16.13
N GLY A 40 -12.91 -3.85 16.61
CA GLY A 40 -11.95 -4.82 17.12
C GLY A 40 -11.36 -5.76 16.07
N LEU A 41 -11.52 -5.46 14.77
CA LEU A 41 -10.94 -6.28 13.70
C LEU A 41 -9.42 -6.32 13.84
N ASP A 42 -8.86 -7.52 13.96
CA ASP A 42 -7.43 -7.75 14.07
C ASP A 42 -6.77 -7.63 12.68
N PHE A 43 -6.02 -6.54 12.46
CA PHE A 43 -5.36 -6.33 11.18
C PHE A 43 -4.08 -7.17 11.05
N ALA A 44 -3.48 -7.61 12.15
CA ALA A 44 -2.29 -8.45 12.14
C ALA A 44 -2.59 -9.89 11.68
N ALA A 45 -3.87 -10.28 11.68
CA ALA A 45 -4.31 -11.58 11.16
C ALA A 45 -4.29 -11.67 9.62
N PHE A 46 -4.15 -10.55 8.91
CA PHE A 46 -4.05 -10.52 7.44
C PHE A 46 -2.59 -10.56 7.03
N ASN A 47 -2.24 -11.49 6.16
CA ASN A 47 -0.87 -11.67 5.71
C ASN A 47 -0.63 -10.87 4.42
N VAL A 48 -0.74 -9.54 4.53
CA VAL A 48 -0.41 -8.64 3.43
C VAL A 48 1.10 -8.43 3.41
N GLY A 49 1.78 -9.32 2.70
CA GLY A 49 3.23 -9.25 2.51
C GLY A 49 3.69 -8.01 1.73
N ASP A 50 5.00 -7.85 1.61
CA ASP A 50 5.63 -6.73 0.90
C ASP A 50 5.71 -6.94 -0.63
N GLY A 51 4.96 -7.90 -1.19
CA GLY A 51 4.93 -8.20 -2.62
C GLY A 51 4.75 -6.97 -3.53
N PRO A 52 3.84 -6.03 -3.24
CA PRO A 52 3.69 -4.81 -4.03
C PRO A 52 4.90 -3.89 -3.99
N ALA A 53 5.72 -3.94 -2.94
CA ALA A 53 6.82 -3.00 -2.76
C ALA A 53 7.85 -3.10 -3.89
N ALA A 54 8.21 -4.32 -4.30
CA ALA A 54 9.12 -4.54 -5.41
C ALA A 54 8.56 -3.99 -6.73
N PHE A 55 7.32 -4.34 -7.07
CA PHE A 55 6.67 -3.88 -8.30
C PHE A 55 6.50 -2.36 -8.34
N LEU A 56 6.05 -1.76 -7.24
CA LEU A 56 5.88 -0.31 -7.13
C LEU A 56 7.21 0.42 -7.25
N THR A 57 8.27 -0.09 -6.64
CA THR A 57 9.60 0.51 -6.72
C THR A 57 10.13 0.49 -8.16
N LEU A 58 9.93 -0.61 -8.90
CA LEU A 58 10.33 -0.69 -10.30
C LEU A 58 9.56 0.30 -11.18
N ILE A 59 8.25 0.40 -10.99
CA ILE A 59 7.40 1.34 -11.76
C ILE A 59 7.78 2.79 -11.44
N VAL A 60 7.82 3.15 -10.15
CA VAL A 60 8.17 4.51 -9.71
C VAL A 60 9.59 4.86 -10.15
N GLY A 61 10.55 3.95 -9.98
CA GLY A 61 11.93 4.15 -10.41
C GLY A 61 12.04 4.39 -11.92
N THR A 62 11.31 3.63 -12.73
CA THR A 62 11.28 3.81 -14.18
C THR A 62 10.74 5.20 -14.55
N ILE A 63 9.63 5.62 -13.93
CA ILE A 63 9.03 6.94 -14.17
C ILE A 63 10.02 8.05 -13.79
N ILE A 64 10.62 7.97 -12.60
CA ILE A 64 11.57 8.98 -12.12
C ILE A 64 12.80 9.08 -13.03
N VAL A 65 13.37 7.95 -13.46
CA VAL A 65 14.53 7.94 -14.35
C VAL A 65 14.21 8.54 -15.72
N VAL A 66 13.08 8.15 -16.33
CA VAL A 66 12.65 8.71 -17.62
C VAL A 66 12.44 10.21 -17.52
N LEU A 67 11.75 10.69 -16.47
CA LEU A 67 11.52 12.11 -16.25
C LEU A 67 12.81 12.87 -15.96
N SER A 68 13.75 12.27 -15.21
CA SER A 68 15.05 12.88 -14.93
C SER A 68 15.88 13.04 -16.20
N ILE A 69 15.94 12.01 -17.05
CA ILE A 69 16.65 12.09 -18.33
C ILE A 69 16.00 13.14 -19.22
N TRP A 70 14.67 13.15 -19.29
CA TRP A 70 13.96 14.14 -20.10
C TRP A 70 14.22 15.58 -19.62
N LEU A 71 14.20 15.83 -18.30
CA LEU A 71 14.48 17.14 -17.73
C LEU A 71 15.92 17.60 -18.02
N GLU A 72 16.89 16.69 -17.91
CA GLU A 72 18.29 16.95 -18.26
C GLU A 72 18.44 17.34 -19.73
N LEU A 73 17.79 16.60 -20.64
CA LEU A 73 17.86 16.89 -22.08
C LEU A 73 17.12 18.16 -22.47
N ALA A 74 16.02 18.50 -21.78
CA ALA A 74 15.19 19.64 -22.12
C ALA A 74 15.76 20.98 -21.61
N VAL A 75 16.36 20.99 -20.41
CA VAL A 75 16.70 22.24 -19.72
C VAL A 75 18.11 22.23 -19.11
N GLY A 76 18.80 21.09 -19.09
CA GLY A 76 20.14 20.93 -18.51
C GLY A 76 20.32 21.54 -17.11
N PRO A 77 19.41 21.32 -16.14
CA PRO A 77 19.51 22.00 -14.86
C PRO A 77 20.66 21.44 -14.02
N PRO A 78 21.27 22.27 -13.16
CA PRO A 78 22.40 21.85 -12.34
C PRO A 78 22.03 20.69 -11.41
N VAL A 79 23.03 19.86 -11.08
CA VAL A 79 22.86 18.60 -10.31
C VAL A 79 22.12 18.79 -8.98
N TRP A 80 22.27 19.93 -8.31
CA TRP A 80 21.56 20.19 -7.06
C TRP A 80 20.04 20.24 -7.22
N VAL A 81 19.54 20.70 -8.38
CA VAL A 81 18.10 20.71 -8.70
C VAL A 81 17.59 19.29 -8.81
N HIS A 82 18.36 18.41 -9.47
CA HIS A 82 18.03 17.00 -9.57
C HIS A 82 17.92 16.35 -8.20
N LEU A 83 18.88 16.60 -7.31
CA LEU A 83 18.86 16.02 -5.96
C LEU A 83 17.67 16.53 -5.15
N LEU A 84 17.42 17.85 -5.14
CA LEU A 84 16.30 18.43 -4.38
C LEU A 84 14.93 18.09 -4.96
N LEU A 85 14.81 17.82 -6.25
CA LEU A 85 13.55 17.46 -6.87
C LEU A 85 13.27 15.97 -6.75
N TRP A 86 14.19 15.13 -7.23
CA TRP A 86 13.92 13.71 -7.41
C TRP A 86 13.96 12.91 -6.10
N ILE A 87 14.81 13.28 -5.14
CA ILE A 87 14.89 12.56 -3.85
C ILE A 87 13.58 12.66 -3.07
N PRO A 88 13.06 13.85 -2.72
CA PRO A 88 11.81 13.94 -1.97
C PRO A 88 10.62 13.42 -2.77
N LEU A 89 10.59 13.65 -4.10
CA LEU A 89 9.53 13.13 -4.96
C LEU A 89 9.48 11.60 -4.95
N THR A 90 10.64 10.94 -5.05
CA THR A 90 10.75 9.48 -5.01
C THR A 90 10.29 8.94 -3.66
N ILE A 91 10.75 9.53 -2.55
CA ILE A 91 10.34 9.14 -1.20
C ILE A 91 8.82 9.24 -1.05
N LEU A 92 8.23 10.37 -1.47
CA LEU A 92 6.80 10.61 -1.39
C LEU A 92 6.02 9.58 -2.22
N LEU A 93 6.42 9.35 -3.47
CA LEU A 93 5.74 8.40 -4.37
C LEU A 93 5.81 6.97 -3.83
N VAL A 94 6.96 6.55 -3.29
CA VAL A 94 7.10 5.22 -2.69
C VAL A 94 6.20 5.07 -1.46
N ILE A 95 6.20 6.04 -0.55
CA ILE A 95 5.36 5.97 0.67
C ILE A 95 3.87 5.94 0.31
N VAL A 96 3.42 6.83 -0.58
CA VAL A 96 2.01 6.93 -0.97
C VAL A 96 1.57 5.67 -1.70
N SER A 97 2.35 5.19 -2.67
CA SER A 97 2.01 3.99 -3.44
C SER A 97 1.98 2.74 -2.56
N LEU A 98 2.95 2.57 -1.66
CA LEU A 98 2.97 1.47 -0.70
C LEU A 98 1.75 1.50 0.20
N ARG A 99 1.40 2.68 0.73
CA ARG A 99 0.25 2.83 1.62
C ARG A 99 -1.05 2.47 0.92
N TRP A 100 -1.25 2.92 -0.32
CA TRP A 100 -2.43 2.59 -1.11
C TRP A 100 -2.49 1.11 -1.47
N ALA A 101 -1.38 0.53 -1.92
CA ALA A 101 -1.34 -0.89 -2.29
C ALA A 101 -1.58 -1.81 -1.09
N LYS A 102 -0.94 -1.54 0.05
CA LYS A 102 -1.16 -2.30 1.29
C LYS A 102 -2.61 -2.19 1.77
N GLY A 103 -3.20 -1.00 1.72
CA GLY A 103 -4.60 -0.79 2.09
C GLY A 103 -5.58 -1.52 1.17
N ALA A 104 -5.31 -1.50 -0.14
CA ALA A 104 -6.11 -2.22 -1.14
C ALA A 104 -6.02 -3.74 -0.93
N LEU A 105 -4.80 -4.27 -0.77
CA LEU A 105 -4.59 -5.70 -0.58
C LEU A 105 -5.27 -6.23 0.69
N LEU A 106 -5.16 -5.51 1.81
CA LEU A 106 -5.81 -5.93 3.05
C LEU A 106 -7.34 -5.98 2.89
N ALA A 107 -7.91 -4.98 2.21
CA ALA A 107 -9.35 -4.97 1.93
C ALA A 107 -9.77 -6.08 0.96
N LEU A 108 -8.92 -6.45 -0.01
CA LEU A 108 -9.15 -7.58 -0.91
C LEU A 108 -9.06 -8.91 -0.19
N GLU A 109 -8.07 -9.11 0.67
CA GLU A 109 -7.91 -10.31 1.49
C GLU A 109 -9.12 -10.49 2.41
N TYR A 110 -9.58 -9.40 3.06
CA TYR A 110 -10.81 -9.40 3.85
C TYR A 110 -12.04 -9.78 3.03
N ARG A 111 -12.25 -9.13 1.87
CA ARG A 111 -13.44 -9.35 1.03
C ARG A 111 -13.46 -10.74 0.39
N ASN A 112 -12.31 -11.25 -0.01
CA ASN A 112 -12.20 -12.57 -0.63
C ASN A 112 -12.13 -13.71 0.40
N SER A 113 -12.12 -13.38 1.71
CA SER A 113 -11.88 -14.33 2.79
C SER A 113 -10.64 -15.21 2.53
N ALA A 114 -9.63 -14.62 1.89
CA ALA A 114 -8.42 -15.34 1.55
C ALA A 114 -7.71 -15.75 2.85
N ARG A 115 -7.39 -17.03 2.96
CA ARG A 115 -6.72 -17.64 4.11
C ARG A 115 -5.57 -18.47 3.59
N GLU A 116 -4.50 -18.52 4.38
CA GLU A 116 -3.36 -19.36 4.08
C GLU A 116 -3.78 -20.84 4.02
N GLY A 117 -3.33 -21.54 2.99
CA GLY A 117 -3.67 -22.96 2.78
C GLY A 117 -3.05 -23.82 3.87
N ARG A 118 -3.88 -24.53 4.63
CA ARG A 118 -3.40 -25.53 5.62
C ARG A 118 -3.40 -26.91 4.98
N ILE A 119 -2.25 -27.59 5.04
CA ILE A 119 -2.15 -29.01 4.68
C ILE A 119 -2.86 -29.80 5.77
N LYS A 120 -3.80 -30.68 5.42
CA LYS A 120 -4.39 -31.62 6.39
C LYS A 120 -3.30 -32.61 6.78
N GLU A 121 -2.94 -32.66 8.05
CA GLU A 121 -2.08 -33.73 8.57
C GLU A 121 -2.78 -35.08 8.32
N PRO A 122 -2.06 -36.12 7.86
CA PRO A 122 -2.64 -37.44 7.71
C PRO A 122 -3.14 -37.91 9.07
N HIS A 123 -4.43 -38.23 9.16
CA HIS A 123 -5.01 -38.87 10.35
C HIS A 123 -4.32 -40.23 10.54
N PRO A 124 -3.71 -40.52 11.71
CA PRO A 124 -3.14 -41.84 12.00
C PRO A 124 -4.23 -42.92 12.06
#